data_AF-A0A7Y4W066-F1
#
_entry.id   AF-A0A7Y4W066-F1
#
_cell.length_a   1.000
_cell.length_b   1.000
_cell.length_c   1.000
_cell.angle_alpha   90.00
_cell.angle_beta   90.00
_cell.angle_gamma   90.00
#
_symmetry.space_group_name_H-M   'P 1'
#
loop_
_entity.id
_entity.type
_entity.pdbx_description
1 polymer ?
#
loop_
_entity_poly.entity_id
_entity_poly.type
_entity_poly.pdbx_seq_one_letter_code
_entity_poly.pdbx_strand_id
1 'polypeptide(L)'
;MAFKKGISGNPAGKPKGSAKIQPLRDQIAHALPEIIRTLIAQAMCGDVMAARLLLERALPALKPQAEPVRFDIAVNDSLANVGQSIIESVSRGELQPDAAALILTTLAGQSKLIESTELITRIEKLEEQAK
;
A
#
# COMPACT_ATOMS: atom_id res chain seq x y z
N MET A 1 20.31 1.07 27.44
CA MET A 1 21.37 0.42 26.64
C MET A 1 20.81 0.15 25.25
N ALA A 2 21.43 0.68 24.21
CA ALA A 2 20.96 0.55 22.83
C ALA A 2 21.30 -0.82 22.25
N PHE A 3 20.36 -1.43 21.54
CA PHE A 3 20.53 -2.71 20.83
C PHE A 3 21.61 -2.60 19.73
N LYS A 4 22.55 -3.55 19.68
CA LYS A 4 23.61 -3.56 18.65
C LYS A 4 23.07 -4.14 17.35
N LYS A 5 23.08 -3.34 16.27
CA LYS A 5 22.62 -3.75 14.93
C LYS A 5 23.29 -5.08 14.53
N GLY A 6 22.49 -6.08 14.16
CA GLY A 6 22.95 -7.41 13.78
C GLY A 6 23.07 -8.44 14.91
N ILE A 7 22.82 -8.07 16.17
CA ILE A 7 22.84 -9.00 17.31
C ILE A 7 21.50 -8.97 18.01
N SER A 8 20.79 -10.11 18.01
CA SER A 8 19.55 -10.26 18.79
C SER A 8 19.81 -9.96 20.27
N GLY A 9 19.04 -9.04 20.85
CA GLY A 9 19.03 -8.73 22.28
C GLY A 9 18.49 -9.86 23.15
N ASN A 10 17.98 -10.92 22.52
CA ASN A 10 17.70 -12.20 23.16
C ASN A 10 18.33 -13.34 22.33
N PRO A 11 19.62 -13.65 22.55
CA PRO A 11 20.35 -14.68 21.82
C PRO A 11 19.80 -16.10 22.05
N ALA A 12 19.22 -16.36 23.22
CA ALA A 12 18.64 -17.66 23.57
C ALA A 12 17.23 -17.88 23.00
N GLY A 13 16.67 -16.86 22.33
CA GLY A 13 15.31 -16.90 21.82
C GLY A 13 14.25 -16.90 22.94
N LYS A 14 12.99 -17.09 22.54
CA LYS A 14 11.85 -17.06 23.46
C LYS A 14 12.05 -18.14 24.56
N PRO A 15 11.87 -17.81 25.86
CA PRO A 15 12.09 -18.76 26.96
C PRO A 15 11.27 -20.04 26.78
N LYS A 16 11.90 -21.22 26.96
CA LYS A 16 11.22 -22.52 26.89
C LYS A 16 10.03 -22.52 27.88
N GLY A 17 8.86 -22.96 27.41
CA GLY A 17 7.62 -22.98 28.21
C GLY A 17 6.81 -21.67 28.26
N SER A 18 7.34 -20.55 27.74
CA SER A 18 6.58 -19.28 27.64
C SER A 18 5.57 -19.26 26.47
N ALA A 19 5.52 -20.32 25.67
CA ALA A 19 4.61 -20.47 24.54
C ALA A 19 3.25 -21.06 24.96
N LYS A 20 2.63 -20.52 26.02
CA LYS A 20 1.34 -21.01 26.56
C LYS A 20 0.20 -21.07 25.52
N ILE A 21 0.29 -20.27 24.47
CA ILE A 21 -0.71 -20.18 23.38
C ILE A 21 -0.43 -21.16 22.24
N GLN A 22 0.80 -21.70 22.12
CA GLN A 22 1.17 -22.56 21.00
C GLN A 22 0.33 -23.85 20.93
N PRO A 23 0.11 -24.58 22.03
CA PRO A 23 -0.72 -25.79 21.99
C PRO A 23 -2.16 -25.52 21.53
N LEU A 24 -2.73 -24.36 21.92
CA LEU A 24 -4.07 -23.96 21.48
C LEU A 24 -4.10 -23.66 19.98
N ARG A 25 -3.08 -22.99 19.45
CA ARG A 25 -2.95 -22.75 18.00
C ARG A 25 -2.84 -24.06 17.22
N ASP A 26 -2.04 -25.00 17.74
CA ASP A 26 -1.84 -26.29 17.10
C ASP A 26 -3.15 -27.10 17.06
N GLN A 27 -3.94 -27.08 18.14
CA GLN A 27 -5.27 -27.71 18.18
C GLN A 27 -6.23 -27.08 17.17
N ILE A 28 -6.30 -25.75 17.10
CA ILE A 28 -7.14 -25.04 16.12
C ILE A 28 -6.71 -25.38 14.69
N ALA A 29 -5.40 -25.42 14.42
CA ALA A 29 -4.88 -25.75 13.11
C ALA A 29 -5.27 -27.17 12.67
N HIS A 30 -5.22 -28.15 13.58
CA HIS A 30 -5.68 -29.51 13.31
C HIS A 30 -7.19 -29.58 13.05
N ALA A 31 -8.00 -28.80 13.78
CA ALA A 31 -9.45 -28.76 13.62
C ALA A 31 -9.92 -27.94 12.41
N LEU A 32 -9.03 -27.17 11.79
CA LEU A 32 -9.37 -26.17 10.77
C LEU A 32 -10.18 -26.75 9.59
N PRO A 33 -9.87 -27.94 9.02
CA PRO A 33 -10.65 -28.50 7.93
C PRO A 33 -12.12 -28.76 8.30
N GLU A 34 -12.37 -29.27 9.51
CA GLU A 34 -13.73 -29.56 9.98
C GLU A 34 -14.50 -28.29 10.35
N ILE A 35 -13.81 -27.29 10.91
CA ILE A 35 -14.39 -25.96 11.14
C ILE A 35 -14.87 -25.36 9.81
N ILE A 36 -14.05 -25.45 8.75
CA ILE A 36 -14.43 -24.97 7.42
C ILE A 36 -15.64 -25.74 6.87
N ARG A 37 -15.66 -27.07 6.96
CA ARG A 37 -16.82 -27.89 6.54
C ARG A 37 -18.11 -27.49 7.25
N THR A 38 -18.01 -27.27 8.56
CA THR A 38 -19.16 -26.85 9.39
C THR A 38 -19.67 -25.47 8.96
N LEU A 39 -18.78 -24.51 8.74
CA LEU A 39 -19.15 -23.17 8.28
C LEU A 39 -19.79 -23.20 6.88
N ILE A 40 -19.31 -24.07 5.98
CA ILE A 40 -19.93 -24.26 4.66
C ILE A 40 -21.36 -24.79 4.82
N ALA A 41 -21.58 -25.81 5.65
CA ALA A 41 -22.91 -26.36 5.89
C ALA A 41 -23.86 -25.30 6.49
N GLN A 42 -23.40 -24.55 7.49
CA GLN A 42 -24.17 -23.45 8.09
C GLN A 42 -24.52 -22.37 7.07
N ALA A 43 -23.56 -21.96 6.25
CA ALA A 43 -23.81 -21.00 5.16
C ALA A 43 -24.87 -21.51 4.18
N MET A 44 -24.80 -22.78 3.79
CA MET A 44 -25.81 -23.41 2.91
C MET A 44 -27.19 -23.51 3.57
N CYS A 45 -27.24 -23.61 4.91
CA CYS A 45 -28.49 -23.59 5.69
C CYS A 45 -29.02 -22.18 5.99
N GLY A 46 -28.39 -21.12 5.48
CA GLY A 46 -28.86 -19.73 5.61
C GLY A 46 -28.20 -18.92 6.70
N ASP A 47 -27.11 -19.38 7.32
CA ASP A 47 -26.29 -18.53 8.19
C ASP A 47 -25.54 -17.49 7.34
N VAL A 48 -26.07 -16.26 7.33
CA VAL A 48 -25.55 -15.13 6.57
C VAL A 48 -24.13 -14.75 7.01
N MET A 49 -23.78 -14.93 8.29
CA MET A 49 -22.45 -14.61 8.79
C MET A 49 -21.41 -15.63 8.33
N ALA A 50 -21.73 -16.92 8.39
CA ALA A 50 -20.89 -17.97 7.83
C ALA A 50 -20.70 -17.79 6.31
N ALA A 51 -21.78 -17.49 5.59
CA ALA A 51 -21.75 -17.22 4.15
C ALA A 51 -20.86 -16.01 3.83
N ARG A 52 -21.04 -14.90 4.52
CA ARG A 52 -20.22 -13.68 4.33
C ARG A 52 -18.74 -13.96 4.56
N LEU A 53 -18.38 -14.63 5.66
CA LEU A 53 -16.98 -14.95 5.98
C LEU A 53 -16.33 -15.79 4.87
N LEU A 54 -17.03 -16.81 4.37
CA LEU A 54 -16.54 -17.66 3.29
C LEU A 54 -16.40 -16.88 1.97
N LEU A 55 -17.38 -16.05 1.61
CA LEU A 55 -17.33 -15.22 0.40
C LEU A 55 -16.16 -14.23 0.41
N GLU A 56 -15.90 -13.55 1.52
CA GLU A 56 -14.77 -12.61 1.62
C GLU A 56 -13.39 -13.29 1.62
N ARG A 57 -13.31 -14.60 1.81
CA ARG A 57 -12.06 -15.37 1.70
C ARG A 57 -11.91 -16.03 0.34
N ALA A 58 -13.01 -16.43 -0.29
CA ALA A 58 -13.02 -17.08 -1.59
C ALA A 58 -12.96 -16.08 -2.75
N LEU A 59 -13.56 -14.90 -2.60
CA LEU A 59 -13.62 -13.88 -3.63
C LEU A 59 -12.57 -12.79 -3.37
N PRO A 60 -11.88 -12.29 -4.41
CA PRO A 60 -11.02 -11.11 -4.26
C PRO A 60 -11.88 -9.92 -3.84
N ALA A 61 -11.35 -9.10 -2.93
CA ALA A 61 -11.98 -7.83 -2.62
C ALA A 61 -12.13 -7.02 -3.91
N LEU A 62 -13.36 -6.60 -4.21
CA LEU A 62 -13.62 -5.63 -5.27
C LEU A 62 -12.84 -4.36 -4.94
N LYS A 63 -11.74 -4.16 -5.66
CA LYS A 63 -11.03 -2.89 -5.61
C LYS A 63 -11.89 -1.87 -6.34
N PRO A 64 -12.05 -0.65 -5.80
CA PRO A 64 -12.62 0.45 -6.56
C PRO A 64 -11.83 0.56 -7.88
N GLN A 65 -12.52 0.34 -9.00
CA GLN A 65 -11.95 0.62 -10.31
C GLN A 65 -12.27 2.08 -10.61
N ALA A 66 -11.24 2.93 -10.61
CA ALA A 66 -11.37 4.25 -11.20
C ALA A 66 -11.39 4.07 -12.72
N GLU A 67 -12.35 4.71 -13.39
CA GLU A 67 -12.31 4.77 -14.85
C GLU A 67 -11.01 5.45 -15.30
N PRO A 68 -10.38 4.99 -16.40
CA PRO A 68 -9.21 5.66 -16.95
C PRO A 68 -9.54 7.12 -17.28
N VAL A 69 -8.91 8.04 -16.54
CA VAL A 69 -9.03 9.47 -16.81
C VAL A 69 -8.10 9.83 -17.96
N ARG A 70 -8.64 10.55 -18.95
CA ARG A 70 -7.84 11.24 -19.96
C ARG A 70 -7.76 12.72 -19.60
N PHE A 71 -6.55 13.25 -19.55
CA PHE A 71 -6.31 14.68 -19.39
C PHE A 71 -5.11 15.04 -20.27
N ASP A 72 -5.24 16.14 -21.00
CA ASP A 72 -4.21 16.58 -21.93
C ASP A 72 -3.18 17.41 -21.16
N ILE A 73 -1.93 16.97 -21.22
CA ILE A 73 -0.80 17.71 -20.70
C ILE A 73 -0.05 18.29 -21.90
N ALA A 74 0.13 19.62 -21.91
CA ALA A 74 0.95 20.26 -22.94
C ALA A 74 2.41 19.76 -22.83
N VAL A 75 3.01 19.43 -23.97
CA VAL A 75 4.41 18.97 -24.03
C VAL A 75 5.32 20.10 -23.58
N ASN A 76 6.25 19.81 -22.67
CA ASN A 76 7.19 20.76 -22.03
C ASN A 76 6.57 21.78 -21.07
N ASP A 77 5.39 21.51 -20.52
CA ASP A 77 4.83 22.41 -19.51
C ASP A 77 5.52 22.26 -18.14
N SER A 78 5.47 23.31 -17.33
CA SER A 78 6.02 23.26 -15.96
C SER A 78 5.12 22.41 -15.06
N LEU A 79 5.70 21.68 -14.11
CA LEU A 79 4.92 20.87 -13.15
C LEU A 79 3.87 21.70 -12.40
N ALA A 80 4.14 22.99 -12.16
CA ALA A 80 3.20 23.92 -11.55
C ALA A 80 1.96 24.17 -12.42
N ASN A 81 2.15 24.41 -13.73
CA ASN A 81 1.06 24.62 -14.67
C ASN A 81 0.23 23.34 -14.86
N VAL A 82 0.89 22.18 -14.94
CA VAL A 82 0.20 20.89 -15.00
C VAL A 82 -0.65 20.67 -13.75
N GLY A 83 -0.11 20.97 -12.56
CA GLY A 83 -0.86 20.89 -11.31
C GLY A 83 -2.08 21.81 -11.28
N GLN A 84 -1.93 23.05 -11.77
CA GLN A 84 -3.03 24.02 -11.85
C GLN A 84 -4.13 23.55 -12.82
N SER A 85 -3.76 23.02 -13.98
CA SER A 85 -4.69 22.47 -14.98
C SER A 85 -5.54 21.33 -14.38
N ILE A 86 -4.91 20.44 -13.60
CA ILE A 86 -5.63 19.36 -12.90
C ILE A 86 -6.67 19.90 -11.92
N ILE A 87 -6.30 20.92 -11.13
CA ILE A 87 -7.23 21.56 -10.18
C ILE A 87 -8.40 22.21 -10.93
N GLU A 88 -8.11 22.84 -12.07
CA GLU A 88 -9.13 23.45 -12.92
C GLU A 88 -10.11 22.42 -13.50
N SER A 89 -9.61 21.28 -14.01
CA SER A 89 -10.46 20.18 -14.48
C SER A 89 -11.38 19.61 -13.39
N VAL A 90 -10.91 19.55 -12.13
CA VAL A 90 -11.76 19.19 -10.98
C VAL A 90 -12.86 20.23 -10.77
N SER A 91 -12.52 21.53 -10.82
CA SER A 91 -13.48 22.61 -10.63
C SER A 91 -14.59 22.63 -11.69
N ARG A 92 -14.29 22.15 -12.90
CA ARG A 92 -15.23 22.01 -14.02
C ARG A 92 -16.05 20.71 -13.97
N GLY A 93 -15.74 19.79 -13.05
CA GLY A 93 -16.39 18.49 -12.93
C GLY A 93 -15.96 17.46 -13.98
N GLU A 94 -14.89 17.74 -14.73
CA GLU A 94 -14.33 16.84 -15.75
C GLU A 94 -13.47 15.74 -15.12
N LEU A 95 -12.94 15.98 -13.91
CA LEU A 95 -12.08 15.07 -13.17
C LEU A 95 -12.61 14.84 -11.75
N GLN A 96 -12.67 13.59 -11.31
CA GLN A 96 -13.00 13.27 -9.93
C GLN A 96 -11.89 13.73 -8.96
N PRO A 97 -12.26 14.28 -7.78
CA PRO A 97 -11.28 14.75 -6.79
C PRO A 97 -10.26 13.67 -6.35
N ASP A 98 -10.71 12.43 -6.16
CA ASP A 98 -9.83 11.33 -5.75
C ASP A 98 -8.77 11.00 -6.80
N ALA A 99 -9.16 11.02 -8.09
CA ALA A 99 -8.22 10.82 -9.19
C ALA A 99 -7.22 11.98 -9.29
N ALA A 100 -7.68 13.22 -9.14
CA ALA A 100 -6.82 14.40 -9.12
C ALA A 100 -5.79 14.35 -7.98
N ALA A 101 -6.20 13.95 -6.78
CA ALA A 101 -5.30 13.81 -5.63
C ALA A 101 -4.18 12.79 -5.90
N LEU A 102 -4.52 11.66 -6.54
CA LEU A 102 -3.53 10.65 -6.94
C LEU A 102 -2.54 11.17 -7.99
N ILE A 103 -3.05 11.92 -8.98
CA ILE A 103 -2.20 12.52 -10.03
C ILE A 103 -1.26 13.58 -9.43
N LEU A 104 -1.77 14.47 -8.58
CA LEU A 104 -0.95 15.49 -7.89
C LEU A 104 0.13 14.86 -7.00
N THR A 105 -0.17 13.73 -6.35
CA THR A 105 0.83 12.97 -5.59
C THR A 105 1.93 12.41 -6.49
N THR A 106 1.56 11.96 -7.69
CA THR A 106 2.52 11.45 -8.69
C THR A 106 3.40 12.58 -9.23
N LEU A 107 2.82 13.77 -9.49
CA LEU A 107 3.55 14.98 -9.88
C LEU A 107 4.54 15.44 -8.80
N ALA A 108 4.16 15.39 -7.53
CA ALA A 108 5.06 15.69 -6.42
C ALA A 108 6.25 14.71 -6.38
N GLY A 109 6.01 13.42 -6.66
CA GLY A 109 7.05 12.41 -6.83
C GLY A 109 8.01 12.76 -7.98
N GLN A 110 7.49 13.17 -9.13
CA GLN A 110 8.30 13.62 -10.27
C GLN A 110 9.14 14.86 -9.95
N SER A 111 8.55 15.86 -9.27
CA SER A 111 9.27 17.07 -8.84
C SER A 111 10.49 16.72 -8.00
N LYS A 112 10.35 15.78 -7.06
CA LYS A 112 11.44 15.35 -6.19
C LYS A 112 12.54 14.61 -6.96
N LEU A 113 12.18 13.86 -8.00
CA LEU A 113 13.18 13.21 -8.88
C LEU A 113 13.98 14.25 -9.65
N ILE A 114 13.31 15.22 -10.26
CA ILE A 114 13.97 16.33 -11.00
C ILE A 114 14.90 17.10 -10.06
N GLU A 115 14.42 17.51 -8.89
CA GLU A 115 15.22 18.21 -7.88
C GLU A 115 16.46 17.40 -7.50
N SER A 116 16.30 16.10 -7.26
CA SER A 116 17.43 15.22 -6.92
C SER A 116 18.46 15.16 -8.05
N THR A 117 18.02 15.04 -9.30
CA THR A 117 18.91 15.03 -10.47
C THR A 117 19.64 16.37 -10.64
N GLU A 118 18.93 17.48 -10.53
CA GLU A 118 19.52 18.82 -10.63
C GLU A 118 20.56 19.06 -9.53
N LEU A 119 20.26 18.65 -8.29
CA LEU A 119 21.19 18.76 -7.17
C LEU A 119 22.45 17.94 -7.40
N ILE A 120 22.33 16.70 -7.87
CA ILE A 120 23.48 15.85 -8.22
C ILE A 120 24.36 16.55 -9.26
N THR A 121 23.77 17.01 -10.38
CA THR A 121 24.52 17.70 -11.43
C THR A 121 25.20 18.98 -10.93
N ARG A 122 24.56 19.72 -10.02
CA ARG A 122 25.18 20.92 -9.42
C ARG A 122 26.33 20.57 -8.50
N ILE A 123 26.22 19.50 -7.71
CA ILE A 123 27.29 19.03 -6.83
C ILE A 123 28.50 18.57 -7.65
N GLU A 124 28.29 17.75 -8.69
CA GLU A 124 29.36 17.28 -9.57
C GLU A 124 30.14 18.45 -10.18
N LYS A 125 29.44 19.48 -10.69
CA LYS A 125 30.08 20.69 -11.22
C LYS A 125 30.90 21.46 -10.18
N LEU A 126 30.42 21.53 -8.94
CA LEU A 126 31.15 22.20 -7.85
C LEU A 126 32.39 21.40 -7.45
N GLU A 127 32.30 20.07 -7.43
CA GLU A 127 33.44 19.18 -7.14
C GLU A 127 34.52 19.23 -8.23
N GLU A 128 34.13 19.40 -9.50
CA GLU A 128 35.06 19.62 -10.60
C GLU A 128 35.80 20.96 -10.51
N GLN A 129 35.11 22.03 -10.07
CA GLN A 129 35.71 23.36 -9.90
C GLN A 129 36.59 23.48 -8.65
N ALA A 130 36.38 22.61 -7.67
CA ALA A 130 37.17 22.56 -6.44
C ALA A 130 38.47 21.73 -6.57
N LYS A 131 38.70 21.09 -7.73
CA LYS A 131 39.97 20.46 -8.10
C LYS A 131 40.92 21.45 -8.76
#